data_AF-A0A2G5UHX1-F1
#
_entry.id   AF-A0A2G5UHX1-F1
#
_cell.length_a   1.000
_cell.length_b   1.000
_cell.length_c   1.000
_cell.angle_alpha   90.00
_cell.angle_beta   90.00
_cell.angle_gamma   90.00
#
_symmetry.space_group_name_H-M   'P 1'
#
loop_
_entity.id
_entity.type
_entity.pdbx_description
1 polymer ?
#
loop_
_entity_poly.entity_id
_entity_poly.type
_entity_poly.pdbx_seq_one_letter_code
_entity_poly.pdbx_strand_id
1 'polypeptide(L)'
;MVLILLLLGLLPNFFYFVHAQNCSTCVESGNIWCVESAECNDTFSSCQTQISLQLNCPTLPNPKYAYDDSFMRTQQLVLASASHCDNPQRCFDSQIPTIKVLSVRTVNCSANSEEVTCMGYTAYDVSRKIIILSFRGSKGPYQNQQMADGMASGGLLNYFGHSGKIFKLGYDYFQLLWNGGMQQDLRSLKYKYPGFELWINGHSLGGMLSWVASSYLVTSGLYKPEDIKVVAFGSPRLGDYDFSVWYTQTFPYSYHIIHRLDLIPRVPVIDPHTNTTVLFHPRTEVWYNNYMKIDDPYQICEEADGNYCSAAVTEGLTMTDHGYYFNVNMPAWGRDGCPQNISDYAQL
;
A
#
# COMPACT_ATOMS: atom_id res chain seq x y z
N MET A 1 84.26 -5.39 12.30
CA MET A 1 83.10 -6.26 12.50
C MET A 1 81.85 -5.41 12.33
N VAL A 2 81.01 -5.82 11.39
CA VAL A 2 79.77 -5.26 10.81
C VAL A 2 78.84 -4.47 11.76
N LEU A 3 78.27 -3.35 11.28
CA LEU A 3 76.81 -3.16 11.18
C LEU A 3 76.43 -1.93 10.33
N ILE A 4 75.91 -2.20 9.14
CA ILE A 4 75.20 -1.25 8.27
C ILE A 4 73.73 -1.25 8.71
N LEU A 5 73.21 -0.11 9.16
CA LEU A 5 71.78 0.06 9.42
C LEU A 5 71.05 0.41 8.11
N LEU A 6 70.27 -0.54 7.61
CA LEU A 6 69.29 -0.36 6.54
C LEU A 6 68.00 0.24 7.12
N LEU A 7 67.66 1.45 6.69
CA LEU A 7 66.33 2.03 6.85
C LEU A 7 65.36 1.37 5.87
N LEU A 8 64.49 0.48 6.36
CA LEU A 8 63.31 -0.01 5.65
C LEU A 8 62.11 0.86 6.04
N GLY A 9 61.65 1.66 5.08
CA GLY A 9 60.42 2.44 5.21
C GLY A 9 59.20 1.54 5.29
N LEU A 10 58.42 1.69 6.35
CA LEU A 10 57.08 1.12 6.47
C LEU A 10 56.11 2.03 5.70
N LEU A 11 55.69 1.60 4.52
CA LEU A 11 54.51 2.16 3.86
C LEU A 11 53.26 1.69 4.64
N PRO A 12 52.34 2.60 5.01
CA PRO A 12 51.07 2.19 5.58
C PRO A 12 50.26 1.49 4.49
N ASN A 13 49.96 0.21 4.71
CA ASN A 13 48.93 -0.50 3.95
C ASN A 13 47.60 0.21 4.18
N PHE A 14 47.22 1.09 3.24
CA PHE A 14 45.85 1.51 3.06
C PHE A 14 45.07 0.28 2.59
N PHE A 15 44.52 -0.47 3.56
CA PHE A 15 43.39 -1.34 3.29
C PHE A 15 42.23 -0.43 2.89
N TYR A 16 42.09 -0.18 1.59
CA TYR A 16 40.83 0.27 1.03
C TYR A 16 39.82 -0.85 1.32
N PHE A 17 38.99 -0.65 2.35
CA PHE A 17 37.74 -1.39 2.46
C PHE A 17 36.91 -1.01 1.25
N VAL A 18 37.02 -1.79 0.18
CA VAL A 18 36.02 -1.79 -0.89
C VAL A 18 34.74 -2.27 -0.21
N HIS A 19 33.89 -1.32 0.19
CA HIS A 19 32.54 -1.66 0.60
C HIS A 19 31.92 -2.41 -0.58
N ALA A 20 31.39 -3.61 -0.34
CA ALA A 20 30.64 -4.32 -1.35
C ALA A 20 29.52 -3.39 -1.82
N GLN A 21 29.60 -2.96 -3.08
CA GLN A 21 28.63 -2.04 -3.67
C GLN A 21 27.31 -2.77 -3.82
N ASN A 22 26.29 -2.32 -3.09
CA ASN A 22 24.92 -2.82 -3.22
C ASN A 22 24.09 -1.81 -4.02
N CYS A 23 22.89 -2.20 -4.46
CA CYS A 23 22.03 -1.35 -5.26
C CYS A 23 21.83 0.05 -4.64
N SER A 24 21.55 0.15 -3.34
CA SER A 24 21.31 1.45 -2.70
C SER A 24 22.53 2.36 -2.81
N THR A 25 23.72 1.88 -2.43
CA THR A 25 24.97 2.65 -2.54
C THR A 25 25.35 2.97 -3.99
N CYS A 26 24.99 2.10 -4.94
CA CYS A 26 25.20 2.31 -6.36
C CYS A 26 24.36 3.49 -6.87
N VAL A 27 23.06 3.46 -6.62
CA VAL A 27 22.12 4.48 -7.08
C VAL A 27 22.38 5.82 -6.38
N GLU A 28 22.72 5.81 -5.08
CA GLU A 28 23.13 7.01 -4.35
C GLU A 28 24.37 7.69 -4.96
N SER A 29 25.28 6.92 -5.58
CA SER A 29 26.44 7.45 -6.29
C SER A 29 26.13 7.98 -7.70
N GLY A 30 24.87 7.96 -8.13
CA GLY A 30 24.43 8.39 -9.47
C GLY A 30 24.65 7.35 -10.57
N ASN A 31 24.97 6.10 -10.20
CA ASN A 31 25.12 4.99 -11.14
C ASN A 31 23.81 4.22 -11.30
N ILE A 32 23.81 3.28 -12.24
CA ILE A 32 22.72 2.34 -12.51
C ILE A 32 23.10 0.99 -11.89
N TRP A 33 22.13 0.33 -11.27
CA TRP A 33 22.26 -1.05 -10.81
C TRP A 33 21.62 -2.01 -11.81
N CYS A 34 22.31 -3.10 -12.16
CA CYS A 34 21.74 -4.18 -12.94
C CYS A 34 21.31 -5.34 -12.05
N VAL A 35 20.03 -5.72 -12.08
CA VAL A 35 19.51 -6.78 -11.20
C VAL A 35 20.08 -8.14 -11.58
N GLU A 36 20.14 -8.47 -12.88
CA GLU A 36 20.55 -9.81 -13.31
C GLU A 36 22.02 -10.13 -13.03
N SER A 37 22.92 -9.15 -13.18
CA SER A 37 24.35 -9.32 -12.90
C SER A 37 24.75 -8.94 -11.47
N ALA A 38 23.86 -8.26 -10.73
CA ALA A 38 24.17 -7.66 -9.44
C ALA A 38 25.40 -6.73 -9.48
N GLU A 39 25.51 -5.95 -10.56
CA GLU A 39 26.62 -5.02 -10.80
C GLU A 39 26.14 -3.57 -10.78
N CYS A 40 27.07 -2.68 -10.43
CA CYS A 40 26.87 -1.24 -10.50
C CYS A 40 27.75 -0.63 -11.58
N ASN A 41 27.18 0.17 -12.46
CA ASN A 41 27.94 0.88 -13.48
C ASN A 41 27.25 2.18 -13.92
N ASP A 42 27.98 3.07 -14.59
CA ASP A 42 27.40 4.28 -15.17
C ASP A 42 26.48 3.96 -16.37
N THR A 43 26.78 2.89 -17.09
CA THR A 43 26.07 2.41 -18.29
C THR A 43 26.17 0.88 -18.43
N PHE A 44 25.16 0.26 -19.04
CA PHE A 44 25.18 -1.16 -19.36
C PHE A 44 24.95 -1.39 -20.86
N SER A 45 25.77 -2.25 -21.47
CA SER A 45 25.54 -2.76 -22.83
C SER A 45 24.45 -3.84 -22.86
N SER A 46 24.28 -4.56 -21.76
CA SER A 46 23.29 -5.62 -21.60
C SER A 46 22.83 -5.67 -20.15
N CYS A 47 21.62 -5.22 -19.89
CA CYS A 47 20.92 -5.39 -18.62
C CYS A 47 19.43 -5.25 -18.88
N GLN A 48 18.63 -6.24 -18.49
CA GLN A 48 17.19 -6.21 -18.73
C GLN A 48 16.51 -5.31 -17.69
N THR A 49 16.91 -5.45 -16.43
CA THR A 49 16.31 -4.75 -15.30
C THR A 49 17.31 -3.78 -14.71
N GLN A 50 17.22 -2.53 -15.16
CA GLN A 50 18.06 -1.43 -14.68
C GLN A 50 17.35 -0.65 -13.58
N ILE A 51 18.08 -0.31 -12.52
CA ILE A 51 17.57 0.47 -11.39
C ILE A 51 18.39 1.75 -11.27
N SER A 52 17.70 2.87 -11.34
CA SER A 52 18.25 4.23 -11.15
C SER A 52 17.59 4.99 -10.00
N LEU A 53 16.63 4.36 -9.32
CA LEU A 53 15.92 4.94 -8.18
C LEU A 53 16.07 4.03 -6.97
N GLN A 54 16.50 4.60 -5.84
CA GLN A 54 16.79 3.84 -4.63
C GLN A 54 15.56 3.09 -4.09
N LEU A 55 14.36 3.68 -4.25
CA LEU A 55 13.08 3.06 -3.89
C LEU A 55 12.93 1.65 -4.50
N ASN A 56 13.49 1.45 -5.71
CA ASN A 56 13.36 0.22 -6.48
C ASN A 56 14.48 -0.78 -6.22
N CYS A 57 15.48 -0.47 -5.40
CA CYS A 57 16.52 -1.44 -5.10
C CYS A 57 15.97 -2.74 -4.49
N PRO A 58 16.36 -3.93 -4.99
CA PRO A 58 15.73 -5.19 -4.60
C PRO A 58 15.79 -5.40 -3.09
N THR A 59 14.63 -5.53 -2.46
CA THR A 59 14.49 -5.67 -1.00
C THR A 59 13.27 -6.51 -0.66
N LEU A 60 13.48 -7.62 0.06
CA LEU A 60 12.40 -8.40 0.65
C LEU A 60 11.95 -7.83 1.99
N PRO A 61 10.67 -8.01 2.39
CA PRO A 61 10.19 -7.62 3.71
C PRO A 61 11.00 -8.26 4.83
N ASN A 62 11.18 -7.53 5.92
CA ASN A 62 11.81 -8.08 7.12
C ASN A 62 11.01 -9.31 7.60
N PRO A 63 11.64 -10.46 7.91
CA PRO A 63 10.95 -11.68 8.35
C PRO A 63 10.02 -11.50 9.55
N LYS A 64 10.28 -10.52 10.43
CA LYS A 64 9.40 -10.16 11.55
C LYS A 64 8.02 -9.68 11.08
N TYR A 65 7.95 -9.05 9.91
CA TYR A 65 6.76 -8.48 9.31
C TYR A 65 6.40 -9.19 8.00
N ALA A 66 6.76 -10.48 7.89
CA ALA A 66 6.57 -11.26 6.68
C ALA A 66 5.10 -11.28 6.22
N TYR A 67 4.94 -11.42 4.90
CA TYR A 67 3.64 -11.59 4.28
C TYR A 67 3.03 -12.93 4.71
N ASP A 68 1.73 -12.91 4.99
CA ASP A 68 0.95 -14.09 5.36
C ASP A 68 -0.30 -14.15 4.48
N ASP A 69 -0.29 -15.05 3.50
CA ASP A 69 -1.41 -15.27 2.57
C ASP A 69 -2.68 -15.73 3.30
N SER A 70 -2.54 -16.54 4.37
CA SER A 70 -3.67 -16.98 5.18
C SER A 70 -4.32 -15.80 5.92
N PHE A 71 -3.50 -14.90 6.46
CA PHE A 71 -3.97 -13.66 7.06
C PHE A 71 -4.73 -12.79 6.04
N MET A 72 -4.23 -12.66 4.82
CA MET A 72 -4.90 -11.87 3.79
C MET A 72 -6.24 -12.47 3.39
N ARG A 73 -6.30 -13.79 3.17
CA ARG A 73 -7.52 -14.51 2.77
C ARG A 73 -8.59 -14.54 3.85
N THR A 74 -8.19 -14.79 5.10
CA THR A 74 -9.14 -15.08 6.19
C THR A 74 -9.50 -13.84 7.01
N GLN A 75 -8.64 -12.82 7.03
CA GLN A 75 -8.87 -11.58 7.78
C GLN A 75 -9.09 -10.41 6.83
N GLN A 76 -8.05 -10.01 6.07
CA GLN A 76 -8.06 -8.73 5.37
C GLN A 76 -9.10 -8.66 4.24
N LEU A 77 -9.34 -9.78 3.53
CA LEU A 77 -10.42 -9.88 2.55
C LEU A 77 -11.79 -9.60 3.20
N VAL A 78 -12.10 -10.22 4.34
CA VAL A 78 -13.36 -10.02 5.07
C VAL A 78 -13.49 -8.55 5.50
N LEU A 79 -12.42 -7.98 6.07
CA LEU A 79 -12.43 -6.60 6.55
C LEU A 79 -12.68 -5.61 5.40
N ALA A 80 -11.95 -5.74 4.29
CA ALA A 80 -12.11 -4.87 3.13
C ALA A 80 -13.48 -5.07 2.46
N SER A 81 -13.96 -6.32 2.29
CA SER A 81 -15.31 -6.61 1.80
C SER A 81 -16.40 -5.97 2.65
N ALA A 82 -16.29 -6.06 3.98
CA ALA A 82 -17.30 -5.54 4.91
C ALA A 82 -17.49 -4.01 4.75
N SER A 83 -16.50 -3.29 4.24
CA SER A 83 -16.61 -1.85 3.97
C SER A 83 -17.59 -1.52 2.83
N HIS A 84 -17.98 -2.51 2.02
CA HIS A 84 -19.01 -2.36 0.99
C HIS A 84 -20.42 -2.69 1.50
N CYS A 85 -20.57 -3.08 2.76
CA CYS A 85 -21.86 -3.39 3.39
C CYS A 85 -22.38 -2.21 4.23
N ASP A 86 -23.67 -1.87 4.13
CA ASP A 86 -24.27 -0.86 4.99
C ASP A 86 -24.27 -1.28 6.48
N ASN A 87 -24.25 -2.58 6.76
CA ASN A 87 -24.07 -3.15 8.10
C ASN A 87 -22.91 -4.16 8.13
N PRO A 88 -21.65 -3.69 8.29
CA PRO A 88 -20.46 -4.54 8.28
C PRO A 88 -20.47 -5.64 9.34
N GLN A 89 -21.26 -5.51 10.42
CA GLN A 89 -21.36 -6.53 11.46
C GLN A 89 -21.86 -7.87 10.90
N ARG A 90 -22.68 -7.86 9.84
CA ARG A 90 -23.15 -9.10 9.17
C ARG A 90 -21.99 -9.94 8.64
N CYS A 91 -20.98 -9.29 8.04
CA CYS A 91 -19.78 -9.97 7.58
C CYS A 91 -19.02 -10.61 8.74
N PHE A 92 -18.92 -9.91 9.88
CA PHE A 92 -18.21 -10.44 11.05
C PHE A 92 -19.00 -11.54 11.75
N ASP A 93 -20.31 -11.41 11.92
CA ASP A 93 -21.14 -12.47 12.50
C ASP A 93 -21.07 -13.76 11.69
N SER A 94 -20.91 -13.64 10.36
CA SER A 94 -20.68 -14.76 9.46
C SER A 94 -19.25 -15.31 9.57
N GLN A 95 -18.23 -14.47 9.35
CA GLN A 95 -16.85 -14.92 9.10
C GLN A 95 -15.92 -14.86 10.32
N ILE A 96 -16.07 -13.82 11.16
CA ILE A 96 -15.15 -13.53 12.29
C ILE A 96 -15.96 -12.99 13.48
N PRO A 97 -16.76 -13.83 14.19
CA PRO A 97 -17.83 -13.36 15.11
C PRO A 97 -17.34 -12.58 16.35
N THR A 98 -16.03 -12.59 16.56
CA THR A 98 -15.30 -11.91 17.64
C THR A 98 -15.12 -10.41 17.37
N ILE A 99 -15.15 -9.98 16.11
CA ILE A 99 -15.09 -8.56 15.75
C ILE A 99 -16.43 -7.88 16.05
N LYS A 100 -16.35 -6.67 16.61
CA LYS A 100 -17.48 -5.78 16.85
C LYS A 100 -17.29 -4.45 16.16
N VAL A 101 -18.27 -4.06 15.34
CA VAL A 101 -18.35 -2.72 14.74
C VAL A 101 -18.72 -1.73 15.82
N LEU A 102 -17.91 -0.69 15.99
CA LEU A 102 -18.25 0.45 16.83
C LEU A 102 -19.17 1.40 16.07
N SER A 103 -18.80 1.73 14.83
CA SER A 103 -19.48 2.75 14.03
C SER A 103 -19.24 2.54 12.53
N VAL A 104 -20.21 2.98 11.74
CA VAL A 104 -20.08 3.21 10.29
C VAL A 104 -20.22 4.70 10.05
N ARG A 105 -19.29 5.28 9.29
CA ARG A 105 -19.27 6.69 8.92
C ARG A 105 -19.48 6.81 7.43
N THR A 106 -20.55 7.49 7.03
CA THR A 106 -20.82 7.86 5.63
C THR A 106 -20.91 9.37 5.56
N VAL A 107 -20.10 9.96 4.69
CA VAL A 107 -20.03 11.41 4.49
C VAL A 107 -20.22 11.74 3.02
N ASN A 108 -20.79 12.91 2.73
CA ASN A 108 -20.82 13.42 1.36
C ASN A 108 -19.39 13.86 0.97
N CYS A 109 -18.90 13.30 -0.14
CA CYS A 109 -17.57 13.56 -0.68
C CYS A 109 -17.60 14.48 -1.90
N SER A 110 -18.72 15.12 -2.17
CA SER A 110 -18.88 16.11 -3.23
C SER A 110 -19.64 17.33 -2.73
N ALA A 111 -19.18 18.51 -3.11
CA ALA A 111 -19.98 19.72 -2.95
C ALA A 111 -21.16 19.78 -3.95
N ASN A 112 -21.11 18.97 -5.02
CA ASN A 112 -21.96 19.12 -6.20
C ASN A 112 -22.97 17.96 -6.38
N SER A 113 -22.89 16.89 -5.58
CA SER A 113 -23.79 15.75 -5.68
C SER A 113 -23.91 15.00 -4.36
N GLU A 114 -25.13 14.70 -3.93
CA GLU A 114 -25.39 13.87 -2.74
C GLU A 114 -25.15 12.37 -2.98
N GLU A 115 -25.05 11.95 -4.26
CA GLU A 115 -24.82 10.54 -4.61
C GLU A 115 -23.37 10.10 -4.33
N VAL A 116 -22.43 11.05 -4.29
CA VAL A 116 -21.03 10.74 -4.06
C VAL A 116 -20.72 10.75 -2.57
N THR A 117 -20.65 9.54 -2.01
CA THR A 117 -20.37 9.33 -0.59
C THR A 117 -19.04 8.65 -0.40
N CYS A 118 -18.30 9.02 0.64
CA CYS A 118 -17.25 8.15 1.18
C CYS A 118 -17.80 7.41 2.39
N MET A 119 -17.35 6.17 2.56
CA MET A 119 -17.74 5.34 3.70
C MET A 119 -16.50 4.69 4.30
N GLY A 120 -16.45 4.64 5.62
CA GLY A 120 -15.56 3.75 6.35
C GLY A 120 -16.19 3.31 7.66
N TYR A 121 -15.64 2.27 8.28
CA TYR A 121 -16.10 1.82 9.59
C TYR A 121 -14.93 1.73 10.57
N THR A 122 -15.27 1.84 11.85
CA THR A 122 -14.37 1.53 12.96
C THR A 122 -14.86 0.28 13.67
N ALA A 123 -14.00 -0.70 13.85
CA ALA A 123 -14.31 -1.94 14.56
C ALA A 123 -13.17 -2.31 15.52
N TYR A 124 -13.40 -3.31 16.36
CA TYR A 124 -12.40 -3.81 17.30
C TYR A 124 -12.63 -5.29 17.61
N ASP A 125 -11.58 -5.95 18.07
CA ASP A 125 -11.64 -7.30 18.61
C ASP A 125 -10.74 -7.39 19.84
N VAL A 126 -11.37 -7.60 21.00
CA VAL A 126 -10.68 -7.67 22.30
C VAL A 126 -9.84 -8.94 22.42
N SER A 127 -10.30 -10.05 21.83
CA SER A 127 -9.59 -11.33 21.91
C SER A 127 -8.26 -11.29 21.14
N ARG A 128 -8.25 -10.58 20.00
CA ARG A 128 -7.06 -10.36 19.18
C ARG A 128 -6.27 -9.10 19.55
N LYS A 129 -6.82 -8.26 20.42
CA LYS A 129 -6.25 -6.96 20.82
C LYS A 129 -6.01 -6.03 19.63
N ILE A 130 -7.02 -5.88 18.77
CA ILE A 130 -6.94 -5.06 17.56
C ILE A 130 -8.06 -4.01 17.49
N ILE A 131 -7.73 -2.88 16.89
CA ILE A 131 -8.68 -1.89 16.37
C ILE A 131 -8.56 -1.91 14.84
N ILE A 132 -9.67 -1.72 14.15
CA ILE A 132 -9.74 -1.77 12.69
C ILE A 132 -10.34 -0.47 12.17
N LEU A 133 -9.68 0.12 11.18
CA LEU A 133 -10.26 1.12 10.29
C LEU A 133 -10.31 0.54 8.89
N SER A 134 -11.48 0.54 8.27
CA SER A 134 -11.60 0.06 6.90
C SER A 134 -12.42 1.03 6.06
N PHE A 135 -11.96 1.22 4.82
CA PHE A 135 -12.50 2.22 3.91
C PHE A 135 -13.08 1.56 2.66
N ARG A 136 -14.27 2.01 2.28
CA ARG A 136 -14.95 1.54 1.07
C ARG A 136 -14.21 2.02 -0.18
N GLY A 137 -14.19 1.16 -1.19
CA GLY A 137 -13.93 1.57 -2.56
C GLY A 137 -14.97 2.57 -3.11
N SER A 138 -14.82 2.95 -4.37
CA SER A 138 -15.76 3.85 -5.02
C SER A 138 -17.16 3.22 -5.20
N LYS A 139 -18.18 4.07 -5.24
CA LYS A 139 -19.59 3.70 -5.42
C LYS A 139 -20.14 4.33 -6.69
N GLY A 140 -20.33 3.50 -7.70
CA GLY A 140 -21.03 3.86 -8.93
C GLY A 140 -20.27 4.85 -9.83
N PRO A 141 -20.86 5.19 -10.99
CA PRO A 141 -20.18 5.98 -12.02
C PRO A 141 -19.91 7.42 -11.59
N TYR A 142 -20.79 8.04 -10.79
CA TYR A 142 -20.60 9.44 -10.36
C TYR A 142 -19.37 9.63 -9.48
N GLN A 143 -19.12 8.74 -8.52
CA GLN A 143 -17.92 8.83 -7.70
C GLN A 143 -16.67 8.52 -8.52
N ASN A 144 -16.72 7.56 -9.44
CA ASN A 144 -15.59 7.26 -10.33
C ASN A 144 -15.21 8.48 -11.19
N GLN A 145 -16.20 9.16 -11.77
CA GLN A 145 -15.97 10.37 -12.56
C GLN A 145 -15.39 11.49 -11.68
N GLN A 146 -15.95 11.71 -10.50
CA GLN A 146 -15.44 12.73 -9.59
C GLN A 146 -13.99 12.45 -9.15
N MET A 147 -13.63 11.18 -8.96
CA MET A 147 -12.25 10.83 -8.66
C MET A 147 -11.31 11.18 -9.82
N ALA A 148 -11.70 10.85 -11.06
CA ALA A 148 -10.91 11.20 -12.24
C ALA A 148 -10.77 12.73 -12.38
N ASP A 149 -11.88 13.46 -12.28
CA ASP A 149 -11.89 14.93 -12.34
C ASP A 149 -11.05 15.55 -11.21
N GLY A 150 -11.15 15.00 -10.01
CA GLY A 150 -10.42 15.47 -8.83
C GLY A 150 -8.92 15.24 -8.94
N MET A 151 -8.47 14.12 -9.50
CA MET A 151 -7.06 13.90 -9.81
C MET A 151 -6.58 14.88 -10.88
N ALA A 152 -7.35 15.08 -11.95
CA ALA A 152 -6.96 15.95 -13.06
C ALA A 152 -7.00 17.46 -12.72
N SER A 153 -7.89 17.89 -11.83
CA SER A 153 -8.07 19.32 -11.50
C SER A 153 -7.46 19.73 -10.16
N GLY A 154 -7.39 18.81 -9.18
CA GLY A 154 -6.94 19.10 -7.83
C GLY A 154 -5.44 18.87 -7.61
N GLY A 155 -4.80 18.03 -8.44
CA GLY A 155 -3.37 17.73 -8.39
C GLY A 155 -2.89 17.17 -7.05
N LEU A 156 -1.59 17.33 -6.83
CA LEU A 156 -0.91 16.87 -5.62
C LEU A 156 -0.73 18.01 -4.58
N LEU A 157 -0.82 17.67 -3.29
CA LEU A 157 -0.51 18.56 -2.18
C LEU A 157 0.64 18.02 -1.33
N ASN A 158 1.37 18.93 -0.66
CA ASN A 158 2.41 18.56 0.29
C ASN A 158 1.80 17.81 1.47
N TYR A 159 2.35 16.64 1.78
CA TYR A 159 1.80 15.77 2.79
C TYR A 159 2.45 15.99 4.16
N PHE A 160 1.65 16.42 5.15
CA PHE A 160 1.99 16.58 6.58
C PHE A 160 3.42 17.00 6.93
N GLY A 161 3.97 18.00 6.22
CA GLY A 161 5.29 18.56 6.54
C GLY A 161 6.49 17.68 6.17
N HIS A 162 6.28 16.61 5.40
CA HIS A 162 7.32 15.79 4.79
C HIS A 162 7.58 16.24 3.33
N SER A 163 8.65 15.73 2.72
CA SER A 163 9.05 16.08 1.34
C SER A 163 8.09 15.57 0.26
N GLY A 164 7.23 14.61 0.57
CA GLY A 164 6.32 13.98 -0.38
C GLY A 164 5.00 14.71 -0.63
N LYS A 165 4.40 14.42 -1.78
CA LYS A 165 3.06 14.89 -2.15
C LYS A 165 2.13 13.73 -2.46
N ILE A 166 0.86 13.95 -2.15
CA ILE A 166 -0.22 13.00 -2.47
C ILE A 166 -1.37 13.71 -3.17
N PHE A 167 -2.23 12.96 -3.86
CA PHE A 167 -3.45 13.50 -4.44
C PHE A 167 -4.31 14.21 -3.39
N LYS A 168 -4.62 15.48 -3.68
CA LYS A 168 -5.51 16.29 -2.84
C LYS A 168 -6.86 15.60 -2.60
N LEU A 169 -7.39 14.94 -3.63
CA LEU A 169 -8.62 14.15 -3.55
C LEU A 169 -8.60 13.13 -2.39
N GLY A 170 -7.55 12.30 -2.32
CA GLY A 170 -7.43 11.27 -1.28
C GLY A 170 -7.31 11.88 0.11
N TYR A 171 -6.57 12.99 0.23
CA TYR A 171 -6.50 13.77 1.46
C TYR A 171 -7.88 14.29 1.89
N ASP A 172 -8.58 14.99 1.00
CA ASP A 172 -9.88 15.60 1.30
C ASP A 172 -10.91 14.55 1.72
N TYR A 173 -11.00 13.44 0.98
CA TYR A 173 -11.93 12.34 1.28
C TYR A 173 -11.65 11.71 2.64
N PHE A 174 -10.37 11.48 2.98
CA PHE A 174 -10.00 11.02 4.31
C PHE A 174 -10.37 12.04 5.38
N GLN A 175 -10.06 13.32 5.19
CA GLN A 175 -10.38 14.37 6.16
C GLN A 175 -11.89 14.50 6.42
N LEU A 176 -12.72 14.34 5.39
CA LEU A 176 -14.18 14.32 5.54
C LEU A 176 -14.63 13.16 6.44
N LEU A 177 -14.12 11.95 6.23
CA LEU A 177 -14.43 10.78 7.08
C LEU A 177 -13.90 10.95 8.51
N TRP A 178 -12.67 11.43 8.62
CA TRP A 178 -11.98 11.66 9.88
C TRP A 178 -12.75 12.65 10.76
N ASN A 179 -13.10 13.81 10.19
CA ASN A 179 -13.88 14.85 10.86
C ASN A 179 -15.37 14.48 11.01
N GLY A 180 -15.88 13.58 10.16
CA GLY A 180 -17.24 13.04 10.23
C GLY A 180 -17.50 12.07 11.39
N GLY A 181 -16.54 11.89 12.29
CA GLY A 181 -16.71 11.12 13.53
C GLY A 181 -15.67 10.00 13.75
N MET A 182 -14.94 9.62 12.70
CA MET A 182 -13.97 8.53 12.79
C MET A 182 -12.80 8.85 13.74
N GLN A 183 -12.42 10.14 13.86
CA GLN A 183 -11.44 10.57 14.87
C GLN A 183 -11.88 10.20 16.29
N GLN A 184 -13.14 10.46 16.63
CA GLN A 184 -13.71 10.23 17.95
C GLN A 184 -13.80 8.72 18.22
N ASP A 185 -14.16 7.94 17.20
CA ASP A 185 -14.24 6.48 17.29
C ASP A 185 -12.88 5.88 17.62
N LEU A 186 -11.84 6.23 16.86
CA LEU A 186 -10.49 5.72 17.09
C LEU A 186 -9.95 6.14 18.47
N ARG A 187 -10.11 7.41 18.85
CA ARG A 187 -9.65 7.91 20.15
C ARG A 187 -10.36 7.23 21.31
N SER A 188 -11.66 6.98 21.19
CA SER A 188 -12.45 6.29 22.22
C SER A 188 -11.97 4.85 22.41
N LEU A 189 -11.71 4.12 21.31
CA LEU A 189 -11.18 2.75 21.40
C LEU A 189 -9.75 2.72 21.91
N LYS A 190 -8.88 3.64 21.47
CA LYS A 190 -7.49 3.71 21.95
C LYS A 190 -7.43 4.02 23.45
N TYR A 191 -8.32 4.87 23.96
CA TYR A 191 -8.45 5.14 25.39
C TYR A 191 -8.95 3.91 26.16
N LYS A 192 -9.98 3.23 25.62
CA LYS A 192 -10.57 2.05 26.27
C LYS A 192 -9.65 0.82 26.24
N TYR A 193 -8.86 0.67 25.18
CA TYR A 193 -8.02 -0.48 24.89
C TYR A 193 -6.60 -0.02 24.53
N PRO A 194 -5.82 0.49 25.49
CA PRO A 194 -4.46 0.94 25.22
C PRO A 194 -3.57 -0.22 24.76
N GLY A 195 -2.74 0.03 23.76
CA GLY A 195 -1.79 -0.95 23.23
C GLY A 195 -2.39 -1.96 22.25
N PHE A 196 -3.64 -1.80 21.83
CA PHE A 196 -4.17 -2.59 20.71
C PHE A 196 -3.47 -2.21 19.41
N GLU A 197 -3.14 -3.22 18.59
CA GLU A 197 -2.62 -3.03 17.24
C GLU A 197 -3.72 -2.41 16.37
N LEU A 198 -3.33 -1.58 15.40
CA LEU A 198 -4.26 -0.95 14.47
C LEU A 198 -4.13 -1.57 13.08
N TRP A 199 -5.20 -2.17 12.57
CA TRP A 199 -5.28 -2.63 11.19
C TRP A 199 -6.03 -1.60 10.35
N ILE A 200 -5.43 -1.21 9.22
CA ILE A 200 -6.00 -0.24 8.30
C ILE A 200 -6.05 -0.88 6.91
N ASN A 201 -7.23 -0.98 6.32
CA ASN A 201 -7.36 -1.57 5.00
C ASN A 201 -8.48 -0.97 4.15
N GLY A 202 -8.44 -1.33 2.87
CA GLY A 202 -9.50 -1.04 1.94
C GLY A 202 -9.14 -1.48 0.54
N HIS A 203 -10.11 -1.37 -0.35
CA HIS A 203 -9.99 -1.71 -1.75
C HIS A 203 -10.19 -0.51 -2.64
N SER A 204 -9.47 -0.45 -3.77
CA SER A 204 -9.60 0.64 -4.74
C SER A 204 -9.35 2.00 -4.06
N LEU A 205 -10.29 2.94 -4.15
CA LEU A 205 -10.27 4.18 -3.35
C LEU A 205 -10.00 3.92 -1.85
N GLY A 206 -10.56 2.86 -1.27
CA GLY A 206 -10.34 2.52 0.14
C GLY A 206 -8.89 2.13 0.46
N GLY A 207 -8.18 1.52 -0.49
CA GLY A 207 -6.74 1.25 -0.36
C GLY A 207 -5.94 2.55 -0.32
N MET A 208 -6.27 3.49 -1.21
CA MET A 208 -5.68 4.83 -1.23
C MET A 208 -5.93 5.55 0.10
N LEU A 209 -7.16 5.51 0.63
CA LEU A 209 -7.51 6.11 1.91
C LEU A 209 -6.79 5.44 3.09
N SER A 210 -6.44 4.16 2.99
CA SER A 210 -5.67 3.44 4.01
C SER A 210 -4.25 3.99 4.14
N TRP A 211 -3.60 4.29 3.02
CA TRP A 211 -2.30 4.96 3.01
C TRP A 211 -2.36 6.39 3.55
N VAL A 212 -3.40 7.15 3.21
CA VAL A 212 -3.60 8.50 3.75
C VAL A 212 -3.85 8.46 5.26
N ALA A 213 -4.71 7.54 5.72
CA ALA A 213 -5.09 7.40 7.12
C ALA A 213 -3.90 6.96 8.00
N SER A 214 -3.22 5.87 7.62
CA SER A 214 -2.05 5.36 8.35
C SER A 214 -0.98 6.44 8.51
N SER A 215 -0.65 7.10 7.41
CA SER A 215 0.31 8.19 7.38
C SER A 215 -0.10 9.38 8.25
N TYR A 216 -1.38 9.75 8.28
CA TYR A 216 -1.87 10.83 9.14
C TYR A 216 -1.75 10.47 10.62
N LEU A 217 -2.08 9.23 10.97
CA LEU A 217 -2.03 8.75 12.34
C LEU A 217 -0.60 8.68 12.89
N VAL A 218 0.37 8.32 12.05
CA VAL A 218 1.80 8.34 12.43
C VAL A 218 2.30 9.77 12.57
N THR A 219 2.08 10.62 11.56
CA THR A 219 2.60 11.99 11.55
C THR A 219 1.98 12.88 12.63
N SER A 220 0.73 12.63 13.01
CA SER A 220 0.07 13.29 14.15
C SER A 220 0.44 12.72 15.52
N GLY A 221 1.24 11.64 15.57
CA GLY A 221 1.65 10.98 16.81
C GLY A 221 0.55 10.16 17.50
N LEU A 222 -0.55 9.86 16.80
CA LEU A 222 -1.66 9.07 17.35
C LEU A 222 -1.33 7.58 17.44
N TYR A 223 -0.50 7.06 16.54
CA TYR A 223 -0.01 5.69 16.55
C TYR A 223 1.46 5.66 16.16
N LYS A 224 2.17 4.64 16.65
CA LYS A 224 3.51 4.34 16.17
C LYS A 224 3.40 3.45 14.93
N PRO A 225 4.29 3.59 13.94
CA PRO A 225 4.23 2.78 12.72
C PRO A 225 4.30 1.27 12.98
N GLU A 226 5.09 0.83 13.97
CA GLU A 226 5.24 -0.59 14.33
C GLU A 226 3.99 -1.23 14.94
N ASP A 227 3.03 -0.41 15.38
CA ASP A 227 1.74 -0.85 15.94
C ASP A 227 0.63 -0.83 14.87
N ILE A 228 0.96 -0.59 13.60
CA ILE A 228 0.01 -0.51 12.48
C ILE A 228 0.31 -1.59 11.44
N LYS A 229 -0.73 -2.27 10.96
CA LYS A 229 -0.71 -3.06 9.72
C LYS A 229 -1.57 -2.38 8.65
N VAL A 230 -0.98 -2.14 7.49
CA VAL A 230 -1.70 -1.53 6.35
C VAL A 230 -1.83 -2.53 5.21
N VAL A 231 -3.05 -2.70 4.69
CA VAL A 231 -3.32 -3.55 3.53
C VAL A 231 -4.20 -2.82 2.52
N ALA A 232 -3.66 -2.60 1.32
CA ALA A 232 -4.36 -1.91 0.24
C ALA A 232 -4.62 -2.87 -0.93
N PHE A 233 -5.88 -3.24 -1.17
CA PHE A 233 -6.26 -4.09 -2.30
C PHE A 233 -6.50 -3.24 -3.54
N GLY A 234 -5.78 -3.49 -4.63
CA GLY A 234 -6.08 -2.84 -5.91
C GLY A 234 -6.07 -1.31 -5.88
N SER A 235 -5.28 -0.69 -5.01
CA SER A 235 -5.28 0.77 -4.86
C SER A 235 -4.69 1.45 -6.10
N PRO A 236 -5.28 2.54 -6.62
CA PRO A 236 -4.58 3.41 -7.57
C PRO A 236 -3.36 4.07 -6.91
N ARG A 237 -2.46 4.62 -7.73
CA ARG A 237 -1.31 5.38 -7.23
C ARG A 237 -1.77 6.64 -6.48
N LEU A 238 -1.09 6.93 -5.37
CA LEU A 238 -1.49 8.01 -4.45
C LEU A 238 -0.56 9.22 -4.51
N GLY A 239 0.75 9.01 -4.61
CA GLY A 239 1.73 10.05 -4.34
C GLY A 239 2.95 9.99 -5.23
N ASP A 240 3.79 11.00 -5.07
CA ASP A 240 5.07 11.11 -5.76
C ASP A 240 6.14 10.18 -5.17
N TYR A 241 7.34 10.30 -5.73
CA TYR A 241 8.51 9.53 -5.31
C TYR A 241 8.83 9.74 -3.82
N ASP A 242 8.87 11.01 -3.38
CA ASP A 242 9.26 11.36 -2.01
C ASP A 242 8.25 10.84 -0.98
N PHE A 243 6.95 10.85 -1.30
CA PHE A 243 5.93 10.20 -0.47
C PHE A 243 6.17 8.69 -0.38
N SER A 244 6.42 8.03 -1.51
CA SER A 244 6.57 6.57 -1.58
C SER A 244 7.82 6.08 -0.87
N VAL A 245 8.92 6.83 -0.94
CA VAL A 245 10.16 6.59 -0.17
C VAL A 245 9.89 6.71 1.32
N TRP A 246 9.31 7.83 1.75
CA TRP A 246 9.02 8.06 3.17
C TRP A 246 8.08 6.99 3.73
N TYR A 247 7.00 6.67 3.00
CA TYR A 247 6.01 5.68 3.42
C TYR A 247 6.65 4.30 3.56
N THR A 248 7.42 3.88 2.56
CA THR A 248 8.17 2.62 2.54
C THR A 248 9.11 2.48 3.75
N GLN A 249 9.80 3.56 4.13
CA GLN A 249 10.71 3.55 5.28
C GLN A 249 9.97 3.60 6.63
N THR A 250 8.77 4.16 6.65
CA THR A 250 8.00 4.41 7.88
C THR A 250 7.24 3.17 8.33
N PHE A 251 6.57 2.45 7.41
CA PHE A 251 5.64 1.38 7.76
C PHE A 251 6.28 -0.01 7.58
N PRO A 252 6.63 -0.70 8.67
CA PRO A 252 7.26 -2.02 8.56
C PRO A 252 6.31 -3.11 8.05
N TYR A 253 4.99 -2.97 8.28
CA TYR A 253 3.96 -3.87 7.75
C TYR A 253 2.98 -3.06 6.87
N SER A 254 3.33 -2.96 5.59
CA SER A 254 2.47 -2.39 4.56
C SER A 254 2.54 -3.26 3.31
N TYR A 255 1.38 -3.78 2.90
CA TYR A 255 1.25 -4.57 1.68
C TYR A 255 0.17 -3.97 0.79
N HIS A 256 0.47 -3.82 -0.50
CA HIS A 256 -0.60 -3.67 -1.48
C HIS A 256 -0.70 -4.94 -2.31
N ILE A 257 -1.93 -5.39 -2.50
CA ILE A 257 -2.22 -6.67 -3.14
C ILE A 257 -2.78 -6.36 -4.52
N ILE A 258 -2.16 -6.93 -5.56
CA ILE A 258 -2.56 -6.74 -6.95
C ILE A 258 -3.00 -8.07 -7.51
N HIS A 259 -4.21 -8.09 -8.05
CA HIS A 259 -4.77 -9.25 -8.72
C HIS A 259 -4.53 -9.14 -10.24
N ARG A 260 -3.72 -10.06 -10.77
CA ARG A 260 -3.59 -10.37 -12.19
C ARG A 260 -3.46 -9.15 -13.10
N LEU A 261 -4.46 -8.87 -13.94
CA LEU A 261 -4.47 -7.77 -14.92
C LEU A 261 -5.30 -6.58 -14.43
N ASP A 262 -5.48 -6.40 -13.12
CA ASP A 262 -6.17 -5.24 -12.54
C ASP A 262 -5.54 -3.94 -13.07
N LEU A 263 -6.38 -3.13 -13.74
CA LEU A 263 -6.00 -1.84 -14.31
C LEU A 263 -5.76 -0.77 -13.26
N ILE A 264 -6.47 -0.79 -12.13
CA ILE A 264 -6.50 0.35 -11.21
C ILE A 264 -5.15 0.62 -10.54
N PRO A 265 -4.40 -0.39 -10.06
CA PRO A 265 -3.03 -0.17 -9.57
C PRO A 265 -2.07 0.38 -10.63
N ARG A 266 -2.43 0.30 -11.92
CA ARG A 266 -1.59 0.76 -13.02
C ARG A 266 -1.72 2.24 -13.28
N VAL A 267 -2.70 2.90 -12.68
CA VAL A 267 -3.06 4.27 -13.01
C VAL A 267 -3.27 5.16 -11.77
N PRO A 268 -3.09 6.48 -11.95
CA PRO A 268 -2.35 7.11 -13.05
C PRO A 268 -0.83 6.89 -12.86
N VAL A 269 -0.05 6.82 -13.96
CA VAL A 269 1.43 6.74 -13.90
C VAL A 269 2.05 8.13 -13.73
N ILE A 270 1.41 9.15 -14.29
CA ILE A 270 1.83 10.55 -14.22
C ILE A 270 0.64 11.34 -13.65
N ASP A 271 0.92 12.32 -12.78
CA ASP A 271 -0.07 13.25 -12.27
C ASP A 271 -0.84 13.90 -13.44
N PRO A 272 -2.15 13.63 -13.60
CA PRO A 272 -2.93 14.16 -14.71
C PRO A 272 -3.16 15.67 -14.62
N HIS A 273 -2.88 16.31 -13.47
CA HIS A 273 -3.01 17.75 -13.32
C HIS A 273 -1.90 18.52 -14.03
N THR A 274 -0.64 18.10 -13.84
CA THR A 274 0.52 18.80 -14.40
C THR A 274 1.16 18.08 -15.59
N ASN A 275 0.91 16.78 -15.76
CA ASN A 275 1.58 15.89 -16.72
C ASN A 275 3.12 15.89 -16.60
N THR A 276 3.65 16.21 -15.41
CA THR A 276 5.11 16.29 -15.19
C THR A 276 5.60 15.40 -14.03
N THR A 277 4.74 15.09 -13.07
CA THR A 277 5.14 14.34 -11.87
C THR A 277 4.83 12.86 -12.07
N VAL A 278 5.85 11.99 -12.03
CA VAL A 278 5.65 10.54 -12.00
C VAL A 278 5.17 10.13 -10.62
N LEU A 279 4.18 9.23 -10.59
CA LEU A 279 3.60 8.70 -9.37
C LEU A 279 4.16 7.32 -9.07
N PHE A 280 4.24 7.01 -7.78
CA PHE A 280 4.82 5.78 -7.29
C PHE A 280 3.88 5.14 -6.26
N HIS A 281 3.94 3.81 -6.19
CA HIS A 281 3.47 3.03 -5.07
C HIS A 281 4.58 2.90 -4.02
N PRO A 282 4.22 2.92 -2.74
CA PRO A 282 5.13 2.46 -1.70
C PRO A 282 5.25 0.93 -1.73
N ARG A 283 6.31 0.41 -1.11
CA ARG A 283 6.44 -1.03 -0.82
C ARG A 283 5.34 -1.50 0.16
N THR A 284 4.99 -2.78 0.19
CA THR A 284 5.47 -3.88 -0.67
C THR A 284 4.35 -4.39 -1.57
N GLU A 285 4.64 -4.58 -2.85
CA GLU A 285 3.73 -5.23 -3.79
C GLU A 285 3.69 -6.75 -3.57
N VAL A 286 2.49 -7.32 -3.51
CA VAL A 286 2.28 -8.75 -3.67
C VAL A 286 1.37 -8.99 -4.85
N TRP A 287 1.91 -9.63 -5.88
CA TRP A 287 1.21 -9.86 -7.13
C TRP A 287 0.79 -11.31 -7.29
N TYR A 288 -0.50 -11.48 -7.55
CA TYR A 288 -1.09 -12.77 -7.88
C TYR A 288 -1.45 -12.80 -9.35
N ASN A 289 -0.56 -13.32 -10.19
CA ASN A 289 -0.81 -13.44 -11.63
C ASN A 289 -1.65 -14.68 -11.99
N ASN A 290 -2.78 -14.86 -11.32
CA ASN A 290 -3.71 -15.99 -11.44
C ASN A 290 -5.06 -15.60 -10.82
N TYR A 291 -5.94 -16.57 -10.55
CA TYR A 291 -7.27 -16.33 -9.98
C TYR A 291 -7.27 -16.26 -8.44
N MET A 292 -6.09 -16.28 -7.81
CA MET A 292 -5.92 -16.27 -6.36
C MET A 292 -6.71 -17.38 -5.66
N LYS A 293 -6.81 -18.58 -6.26
CA LYS A 293 -7.40 -19.75 -5.59
C LYS A 293 -6.52 -20.18 -4.42
N ILE A 294 -7.05 -21.07 -3.58
CA ILE A 294 -6.23 -21.71 -2.55
C ILE A 294 -5.08 -22.43 -3.26
N ASP A 295 -3.87 -22.31 -2.71
CA ASP A 295 -2.61 -22.86 -3.24
C ASP A 295 -2.10 -22.24 -4.56
N ASP A 296 -2.81 -21.28 -5.16
CA ASP A 296 -2.27 -20.50 -6.28
C ASP A 296 -1.02 -19.72 -5.81
N PRO A 297 0.06 -19.71 -6.60
CA PRO A 297 1.29 -19.03 -6.22
C PRO A 297 1.14 -17.51 -6.26
N TYR A 298 2.01 -16.80 -5.54
CA TYR A 298 2.12 -15.35 -5.59
C TYR A 298 3.58 -14.94 -5.61
N GLN A 299 3.82 -13.70 -6.05
CA GLN A 299 5.14 -13.08 -6.05
C GLN A 299 5.14 -11.91 -5.07
N ILE A 300 6.07 -11.93 -4.13
CA ILE A 300 6.44 -10.74 -3.36
C ILE A 300 7.45 -10.00 -4.21
N CYS A 301 7.14 -8.77 -4.62
CA CYS A 301 7.99 -8.02 -5.52
C CYS A 301 9.15 -7.39 -4.75
N GLU A 302 10.37 -7.57 -5.26
CA GLU A 302 11.58 -7.04 -4.63
C GLU A 302 11.81 -5.58 -4.99
N GLU A 303 11.25 -5.08 -6.08
CA GLU A 303 11.18 -3.67 -6.44
C GLU A 303 9.87 -3.04 -5.91
N ALA A 304 9.84 -1.72 -5.78
CA ALA A 304 8.66 -1.02 -5.25
C ALA A 304 7.65 -0.62 -6.33
N ASP A 305 8.10 0.03 -7.41
CA ASP A 305 7.26 0.46 -8.54
C ASP A 305 8.14 0.76 -9.76
N GLY A 306 7.54 0.97 -10.94
CA GLY A 306 8.25 1.11 -12.21
C GLY A 306 7.78 0.03 -13.18
N ASN A 307 8.66 -0.43 -14.08
CA ASN A 307 8.34 -1.50 -15.02
C ASN A 307 8.76 -2.87 -14.46
N TYR A 308 8.39 -3.16 -13.21
CA TYR A 308 8.76 -4.37 -12.48
C TYR A 308 7.51 -5.13 -12.03
N CYS A 309 7.70 -6.41 -11.72
CA CYS A 309 6.66 -7.28 -11.18
C CYS A 309 5.34 -7.19 -11.98
N SER A 310 4.23 -6.85 -11.33
CA SER A 310 2.97 -6.73 -12.02
C SER A 310 3.00 -5.66 -13.12
N ALA A 311 3.72 -4.54 -12.92
CA ALA A 311 3.72 -3.40 -13.83
C ALA A 311 4.51 -3.65 -15.13
N ALA A 312 5.32 -4.70 -15.18
CA ALA A 312 5.91 -5.21 -16.40
C ALA A 312 4.88 -5.75 -17.41
N VAL A 313 3.66 -6.05 -16.95
CA VAL A 313 2.55 -6.51 -17.79
C VAL A 313 1.61 -5.36 -18.12
N THR A 314 1.62 -4.93 -19.38
CA THR A 314 0.83 -3.79 -19.87
C THR A 314 -0.30 -4.18 -20.83
N GLU A 315 -0.26 -5.38 -21.39
CA GLU A 315 -1.28 -5.90 -22.30
C GLU A 315 -2.44 -6.55 -21.53
N GLY A 316 -3.67 -6.34 -22.01
CA GLY A 316 -4.85 -7.04 -21.48
C GLY A 316 -5.36 -6.54 -20.12
N LEU A 317 -4.88 -5.38 -19.64
CA LEU A 317 -5.36 -4.75 -18.41
C LEU A 317 -6.89 -4.59 -18.41
N THR A 318 -7.54 -4.87 -17.28
CA THR A 318 -9.00 -4.97 -17.18
C THR A 318 -9.53 -4.47 -15.85
N MET A 319 -10.72 -3.87 -15.91
CA MET A 319 -11.51 -3.55 -14.71
C MET A 319 -12.20 -4.77 -14.11
N THR A 320 -12.24 -5.90 -14.81
CA THR A 320 -12.87 -7.13 -14.29
C THR A 320 -12.08 -7.65 -13.10
N ASP A 321 -10.77 -7.85 -13.26
CA ASP A 321 -9.89 -8.36 -12.20
C ASP A 321 -9.87 -7.44 -10.98
N HIS A 322 -10.13 -6.14 -11.15
CA HIS A 322 -10.24 -5.18 -10.06
C HIS A 322 -11.32 -5.54 -9.02
N GLY A 323 -12.39 -6.24 -9.43
CA GLY A 323 -13.46 -6.64 -8.52
C GLY A 323 -13.18 -7.91 -7.72
N TYR A 324 -12.16 -8.69 -8.09
CA TYR A 324 -11.92 -10.03 -7.57
C TYR A 324 -10.62 -10.09 -6.78
N TYR A 325 -10.68 -10.63 -5.57
CA TYR A 325 -9.51 -10.91 -4.74
C TYR A 325 -9.74 -12.24 -4.04
N PHE A 326 -8.73 -13.12 -4.05
CA PHE A 326 -8.80 -14.48 -3.49
C PHE A 326 -9.96 -15.31 -4.04
N ASN A 327 -10.20 -15.21 -5.35
CA ASN A 327 -11.32 -15.82 -6.07
C ASN A 327 -12.70 -15.44 -5.52
N VAL A 328 -12.87 -14.21 -5.05
CA VAL A 328 -14.15 -13.66 -4.55
C VAL A 328 -14.38 -12.27 -5.11
N ASN A 329 -15.58 -12.02 -5.65
CA ASN A 329 -16.07 -10.68 -5.98
C ASN A 329 -16.27 -9.90 -4.68
N MET A 330 -15.20 -9.22 -4.26
CA MET A 330 -15.06 -8.69 -2.92
C MET A 330 -16.16 -7.65 -2.58
N PRO A 331 -16.53 -6.71 -3.47
CA PRO A 331 -17.64 -5.77 -3.21
C PRO A 331 -19.01 -6.45 -3.15
N ALA A 332 -19.29 -7.43 -4.02
CA ALA A 332 -20.59 -8.12 -4.02
C ALA A 332 -20.75 -9.01 -2.78
N TRP A 333 -19.73 -9.80 -2.45
CA TRP A 333 -19.71 -10.64 -1.26
C TRP A 333 -19.87 -9.81 0.03
N GLY A 334 -19.19 -8.65 0.08
CA GLY A 334 -19.35 -7.67 1.15
C GLY A 334 -20.78 -7.17 1.33
N ARG A 335 -21.41 -6.69 0.25
CA ARG A 335 -22.80 -6.18 0.28
C ARG A 335 -23.80 -7.20 0.84
N ASP A 336 -23.58 -8.47 0.54
CA ASP A 336 -24.48 -9.55 0.96
C ASP A 336 -24.22 -10.04 2.39
N GLY A 337 -23.24 -9.45 3.09
CA GLY A 337 -22.90 -9.78 4.48
C GLY A 337 -21.93 -10.94 4.59
N CYS A 338 -21.07 -11.12 3.59
CA CYS A 338 -20.00 -12.11 3.54
C CYS A 338 -20.47 -13.54 3.92
N PRO A 339 -21.44 -14.14 3.20
CA PRO A 339 -21.91 -15.49 3.48
C PRO A 339 -20.77 -16.51 3.43
N GLN A 340 -20.91 -17.59 4.23
CA GLN A 340 -19.94 -18.69 4.31
C GLN A 340 -19.69 -19.38 2.97
N ASN A 341 -20.73 -19.54 2.15
CA ASN A 341 -20.58 -20.04 0.79
C ASN A 341 -20.13 -18.90 -0.14
N ILE A 342 -18.90 -18.99 -0.64
CA ILE A 342 -18.31 -18.00 -1.54
C ILE A 342 -18.48 -18.34 -3.03
N SER A 343 -19.05 -19.51 -3.35
CA SER A 343 -19.09 -20.03 -4.73
C SER A 343 -19.81 -19.10 -5.71
N ASP A 344 -20.87 -18.43 -5.25
CA ASP A 344 -21.66 -17.49 -6.07
C ASP A 344 -20.91 -16.19 -6.39
N TYR A 345 -19.77 -15.96 -5.73
CA TYR A 345 -18.93 -14.79 -5.89
C TYR A 345 -17.60 -15.13 -6.58
N ALA A 346 -17.38 -16.39 -6.97
CA ALA A 346 -16.15 -16.81 -7.61
C ALA A 346 -15.95 -16.15 -8.97
N GLN A 347 -14.70 -15.92 -9.35
CA GLN A 347 -14.39 -15.49 -10.71
C GLN A 347 -14.56 -16.69 -11.65
N LEU A 348 -15.39 -16.51 -12.68
CA LEU A 348 -15.68 -17.53 -13.69
C LEU A 348 -14.54 -17.73 -14.69
#